data_AF-A0A0P9D995-F1
#
_entry.id   AF-A0A0P9D995-F1
#
_cell.length_a   1.000
_cell.length_b   1.000
_cell.length_c   1.000
_cell.angle_alpha   90.00
_cell.angle_beta   90.00
_cell.angle_gamma   90.00
#
_symmetry.space_group_name_H-M   'P 1'
#
loop_
_entity.id
_entity.type
_entity.pdbx_description
1 polymer ?
#
loop_
_entity_poly.entity_id
_entity_poly.type
_entity_poly.pdbx_seq_one_letter_code
_entity_poly.pdbx_strand_id
1 'polypeptide(L)'
;MRAREPGVETPLIAPATAGANLAALAHDHEFVFYESFLPDLAGHGRLGAERATQASAGKEAIVTEQVHTAIALLDGLLGGLLVARRPGDTMLVTSDHGNIESLAAPAHTRDPVPLLVVGPGAPAFADVEDIAGVAGAILAAL
;
A
#
# COMPACT_ATOMS: atom_id res chain seq x y z
N MET A 1 5.89 1.06 16.36
CA MET A 1 4.48 1.20 16.79
C MET A 1 4.14 2.70 16.78
N ARG A 2 3.31 3.18 15.85
CA ARG A 2 2.97 4.62 15.71
C ARG A 2 1.72 4.99 16.51
N ALA A 3 1.66 6.26 16.91
CA ALA A 3 0.69 6.83 17.84
C ALA A 3 -0.76 6.58 17.41
N ARG A 4 -1.54 5.99 18.33
CA ARG A 4 -3.00 5.91 18.29
C ARG A 4 -3.56 7.33 18.46
N GLU A 5 -4.71 7.62 17.86
CA GLU A 5 -5.54 8.74 18.30
C GLU A 5 -5.79 8.59 19.81
N PRO A 6 -5.48 9.60 20.64
CA PRO A 6 -5.68 9.49 22.08
C PRO A 6 -7.15 9.19 22.40
N GLY A 7 -7.42 8.02 22.99
CA GLY A 7 -8.75 7.61 23.42
C GLY A 7 -9.48 6.58 22.55
N VAL A 8 -8.92 6.19 21.39
CA VAL A 8 -9.48 5.10 20.57
C VAL A 8 -8.63 3.84 20.74
N GLU A 9 -9.17 2.84 21.45
CA GLU A 9 -8.59 1.50 21.47
C GLU A 9 -9.00 0.72 20.23
N THR A 10 -8.34 0.98 19.10
CA THR A 10 -8.45 0.11 17.94
C THR A 10 -7.56 -1.12 18.15
N PRO A 11 -8.11 -2.35 18.12
CA PRO A 11 -7.30 -3.55 18.25
C PRO A 11 -6.31 -3.64 17.08
N LEU A 12 -5.07 -4.02 17.37
CA LEU A 12 -4.10 -4.36 16.34
C LEU A 12 -4.49 -5.70 15.73
N ILE A 13 -4.64 -5.73 14.41
CA ILE A 13 -4.95 -6.93 13.65
C ILE A 13 -3.77 -7.30 12.75
N ALA A 14 -3.68 -8.58 12.40
CA ALA A 14 -2.69 -9.05 11.44
C ALA A 14 -2.97 -8.43 10.05
N PRO A 15 -1.93 -8.14 9.23
CA PRO A 15 -2.12 -7.61 7.89
C PRO A 15 -3.08 -8.43 7.03
N ALA A 16 -2.98 -9.76 7.08
CA ALA A 16 -3.90 -10.65 6.36
C ALA A 16 -5.36 -10.47 6.79
N THR A 17 -5.61 -10.26 8.09
CA THR A 17 -6.95 -9.94 8.60
C THR A 17 -7.42 -8.58 8.10
N ALA A 18 -6.54 -7.58 8.05
CA ALA A 18 -6.88 -6.27 7.48
C ALA A 18 -7.25 -6.39 5.98
N GLY A 19 -6.51 -7.20 5.22
CA GLY A 19 -6.83 -7.51 3.83
C GLY A 19 -8.17 -8.20 3.65
N ALA A 20 -8.49 -9.18 4.49
CA ALA A 20 -9.78 -9.85 4.48
C ALA A 20 -10.94 -8.90 4.83
N ASN A 21 -10.73 -7.97 5.76
CA ASN A 21 -11.70 -6.93 6.08
C ASN A 21 -11.92 -5.98 4.89
N LEU A 22 -10.85 -5.62 4.17
CA LEU A 22 -10.96 -4.79 2.96
C LEU A 22 -11.74 -5.52 1.85
N ALA A 23 -11.54 -6.83 1.68
CA ALA A 23 -12.33 -7.65 0.76
C ALA A 23 -13.82 -7.64 1.15
N ALA A 24 -14.12 -7.78 2.44
CA ALA A 24 -15.49 -7.75 2.94
C ALA A 24 -16.18 -6.40 2.69
N LEU A 25 -15.46 -5.27 2.77
CA LEU A 25 -16.02 -3.96 2.40
C LEU A 25 -16.44 -3.90 0.93
N ALA A 26 -15.64 -4.50 0.04
CA ALA A 26 -15.97 -4.61 -1.38
C ALA A 26 -17.20 -5.51 -1.63
N HIS A 27 -17.68 -6.25 -0.63
CA HIS A 27 -18.91 -7.01 -0.77
C HIS A 27 -20.16 -6.15 -0.83
N ASP A 28 -20.15 -5.03 -0.12
CA ASP A 28 -21.29 -4.15 0.10
C ASP A 28 -21.20 -2.83 -0.71
N HIS A 29 -20.11 -2.64 -1.46
CA HIS A 29 -19.83 -1.42 -2.23
C HIS A 29 -19.37 -1.75 -3.65
N GLU A 30 -19.79 -0.95 -4.62
CA GLU A 30 -19.34 -1.07 -6.02
C GLU A 30 -17.87 -0.69 -6.19
N PHE A 31 -17.35 0.21 -5.34
CA PHE A 31 -15.96 0.64 -5.37
C PHE A 31 -15.45 0.93 -3.95
N VAL A 32 -14.26 0.42 -3.64
CA VAL A 32 -13.54 0.71 -2.39
C VAL A 32 -12.15 1.21 -2.73
N PHE A 33 -11.81 2.40 -2.24
CA PHE A 33 -10.49 3.00 -2.37
C PHE A 33 -9.75 2.93 -1.03
N TYR A 34 -8.52 2.42 -1.07
CA TYR A 34 -7.62 2.35 0.08
C TYR A 34 -6.25 2.91 -0.31
N GLU A 35 -5.74 3.81 0.51
CA GLU A 35 -4.40 4.38 0.37
C GLU A 35 -3.54 4.07 1.59
N SER A 36 -2.23 3.92 1.36
CA SER A 36 -1.25 3.68 2.43
C SER A 36 -0.03 4.57 2.25
N PHE A 37 0.22 5.41 3.26
CA PHE A 37 1.40 6.27 3.30
C PHE A 37 2.64 5.59 3.88
N LEU A 38 2.56 4.29 4.21
CA LEU A 38 3.65 3.59 4.90
C LEU A 38 4.94 3.52 4.07
N PRO A 39 4.92 3.18 2.76
CA PRO A 39 6.12 3.17 1.93
C PRO A 39 6.79 4.55 1.86
N ASP A 40 6.00 5.60 1.65
CA ASP A 40 6.51 6.97 1.56
C ASP A 40 7.19 7.41 2.88
N LEU A 41 6.48 7.18 3.98
CA LEU A 41 6.98 7.50 5.30
C LEU A 41 8.22 6.67 5.66
N ALA A 42 8.31 5.43 5.19
CA ALA A 42 9.48 4.57 5.36
C ALA A 42 10.69 5.08 4.58
N GLY A 43 10.53 5.45 3.30
CA GLY A 43 11.59 6.04 2.47
C GLY A 43 12.16 7.33 3.07
N HIS A 44 11.33 8.08 3.81
CA HIS A 44 11.76 9.26 4.57
C HIS A 44 12.27 8.97 5.99
N GLY A 45 12.32 7.71 6.44
CA GLY A 45 12.78 7.33 7.77
C GLY A 45 11.82 7.74 8.90
N ARG A 46 10.54 7.92 8.61
CA ARG A 46 9.52 8.44 9.54
C ARG A 46 8.60 7.35 10.11
N LEU A 47 8.65 6.10 9.65
CA LEU A 47 7.72 5.01 9.99
C LEU A 47 7.73 4.61 11.49
N GLY A 48 8.77 4.97 12.25
CA GLY A 48 8.91 4.68 13.69
C GLY A 48 9.12 5.92 14.57
N ALA A 49 8.58 5.89 15.80
CA ALA A 49 8.69 6.98 16.79
C ALA A 49 9.85 6.82 17.79
N GLU A 50 10.54 5.68 17.84
CA GLU A 50 11.60 5.48 18.84
C GLU A 50 12.99 5.76 18.26
N ARG A 51 13.34 7.04 18.24
CA ARG A 51 14.71 7.53 18.00
C ARG A 51 15.72 6.98 19.02
N ALA A 52 15.25 6.46 20.15
CA ALA A 52 16.08 6.08 21.30
C ALA A 52 16.85 4.76 21.12
N THR A 53 16.35 3.80 20.33
CA THR A 53 16.98 2.48 20.13
C THR A 53 17.92 2.44 18.91
N GLN A 54 17.95 3.51 18.11
CA GLN A 54 18.68 3.56 16.83
C GLN A 54 19.98 4.37 16.87
N ALA A 55 20.42 4.80 18.06
CA ALA A 55 21.56 5.72 18.22
C ALA A 55 22.90 5.20 17.65
N SER A 56 23.02 3.89 17.40
CA SER A 56 24.22 3.22 16.87
C SER A 56 24.09 2.77 15.41
N ALA A 57 22.90 2.87 14.79
CA ALA A 57 22.69 2.49 13.40
C ALA A 57 22.82 3.71 12.45
N GLY A 58 23.43 3.52 11.29
CA GLY A 58 23.46 4.53 10.24
C GLY A 58 22.05 4.81 9.69
N LYS A 59 21.79 6.04 9.24
CA LYS A 59 20.49 6.46 8.66
C LYS A 59 19.97 5.49 7.60
N GLU A 60 20.85 4.99 6.75
CA GLU A 60 20.52 4.04 5.69
C GLU A 60 19.94 2.73 6.24
N ALA A 61 20.55 2.14 7.25
CA ALA A 61 20.07 0.91 7.87
C ALA A 61 18.66 1.08 8.48
N ILE A 62 18.43 2.25 9.11
CA ILE A 62 17.13 2.62 9.69
C ILE A 62 16.06 2.72 8.60
N VAL A 63 16.34 3.42 7.50
CA VAL A 63 15.39 3.58 6.38
C VAL A 63 15.10 2.21 5.76
N THR A 64 16.12 1.39 5.52
CA THR A 64 15.96 0.04 4.97
C THR A 64 15.06 -0.84 5.85
N GLU A 65 15.27 -0.87 7.17
CA GLU A 65 14.41 -1.61 8.09
C GLU A 65 12.95 -1.13 8.05
N GLN A 66 12.75 0.19 7.98
CA GLN A 66 11.41 0.77 7.86
C GLN A 66 10.76 0.39 6.53
N VAL A 67 11.50 0.41 5.42
CA VAL A 67 10.98 0.00 4.10
C VAL A 67 10.58 -1.47 4.12
N HIS A 68 11.41 -2.36 4.68
CA HIS A 68 11.06 -3.77 4.86
C HIS A 68 9.80 -3.95 5.72
N THR A 69 9.66 -3.16 6.79
CA THR A 69 8.47 -3.19 7.63
C THR A 69 7.22 -2.76 6.85
N ALA A 70 7.29 -1.65 6.11
CA ALA A 70 6.17 -1.15 5.30
C ALA A 70 5.76 -2.17 4.23
N ILE A 71 6.73 -2.74 3.51
CA ILE A 71 6.48 -3.74 2.48
C ILE A 71 5.89 -5.02 3.08
N ALA A 72 6.40 -5.52 4.21
CA ALA A 72 5.84 -6.71 4.85
C ALA A 72 4.38 -6.51 5.31
N LEU A 73 4.04 -5.31 5.80
CA LEU A 73 2.66 -4.97 6.16
C LEU A 73 1.75 -4.92 4.92
N LEU A 74 2.20 -4.29 3.83
CA LEU A 74 1.43 -4.23 2.59
C LEU A 74 1.28 -5.60 1.93
N ASP A 75 2.36 -6.39 1.85
CA ASP A 75 2.34 -7.74 1.29
C ASP A 75 1.33 -8.64 2.02
N GLY A 76 1.35 -8.63 3.35
CA GLY A 76 0.38 -9.39 4.14
C GLY A 76 -1.06 -8.90 3.95
N LEU A 77 -1.28 -7.59 3.81
CA LEU A 77 -2.60 -7.02 3.51
C LEU A 77 -3.09 -7.45 2.12
N LEU A 78 -2.26 -7.30 1.10
CA LEU A 78 -2.58 -7.71 -0.27
C LEU A 78 -2.83 -9.22 -0.35
N GLY A 79 -2.03 -10.04 0.33
CA GLY A 79 -2.25 -11.48 0.42
C GLY A 79 -3.60 -11.84 1.05
N GLY A 80 -3.96 -11.18 2.15
CA GLY A 80 -5.28 -11.37 2.77
C GLY A 80 -6.44 -10.97 1.85
N LEU A 81 -6.32 -9.84 1.17
CA LEU A 81 -7.30 -9.35 0.20
C LEU A 81 -7.45 -10.32 -1.00
N LEU A 82 -6.33 -10.75 -1.58
CA LEU A 82 -6.28 -11.71 -2.69
C LEU A 82 -6.98 -13.03 -2.38
N VAL A 83 -6.82 -13.53 -1.15
CA VAL A 83 -7.43 -14.80 -0.70
C VAL A 83 -8.91 -14.64 -0.39
N ALA A 84 -9.30 -13.51 0.22
CA ALA A 84 -10.67 -13.30 0.69
C ALA A 84 -11.63 -12.72 -0.37
N ARG A 85 -11.12 -12.18 -1.48
CA ARG A 85 -11.99 -11.62 -2.54
C ARG A 85 -12.93 -12.66 -3.13
N ARG A 86 -14.07 -12.22 -3.65
CA ARG A 86 -14.95 -13.07 -4.47
C ARG A 86 -14.37 -13.20 -5.88
N PRO A 87 -14.70 -14.27 -6.62
CA PRO A 87 -14.30 -14.42 -8.02
C PRO A 87 -14.74 -13.27 -8.94
N GLY A 88 -15.81 -12.55 -8.59
CA GLY A 88 -16.31 -11.41 -9.35
C GLY A 88 -15.64 -10.07 -9.02
N ASP A 89 -14.85 -10.00 -7.94
CA ASP A 89 -14.21 -8.75 -7.53
C ASP A 89 -12.92 -8.52 -8.33
N THR A 90 -12.64 -7.25 -8.66
CA THR A 90 -11.38 -6.83 -9.29
C THR A 90 -10.53 -6.06 -8.28
N MET A 91 -9.30 -6.52 -8.06
CA MET A 91 -8.31 -5.84 -7.23
C MET A 91 -7.32 -5.10 -8.11
N LEU A 92 -7.12 -3.81 -7.82
CA LEU A 92 -6.14 -2.94 -8.47
C LEU A 92 -5.09 -2.50 -7.42
N VAL A 93 -3.81 -2.58 -7.76
CA VAL A 93 -2.71 -2.05 -6.95
C VAL A 93 -1.85 -1.16 -7.84
N THR A 94 -1.65 0.08 -7.40
CA THR A 94 -0.77 1.05 -8.06
C THR A 94 -0.14 1.99 -7.03
N SER A 95 0.71 2.91 -7.49
CA SER A 95 1.33 3.96 -6.67
C SER A 95 1.11 5.31 -7.35
N ASP A 96 1.06 6.38 -6.57
CA ASP A 96 0.94 7.74 -7.09
C ASP A 96 2.30 8.30 -7.56
N HIS A 97 3.40 7.79 -6.99
CA HIS A 97 4.76 8.12 -7.39
C HIS A 97 5.78 7.03 -6.98
N GLY A 98 7.04 7.20 -7.38
CA GLY A 98 8.19 6.44 -6.86
C GLY A 98 8.80 7.07 -5.60
N ASN A 99 9.47 6.27 -4.78
CA ASN A 99 10.24 6.67 -3.61
C ASN A 99 11.20 5.52 -3.21
N ILE A 100 10.66 4.43 -2.66
CA ILE A 100 11.43 3.39 -1.98
C ILE A 100 12.24 2.47 -2.90
N GLU A 101 12.02 2.53 -4.20
CA GLU A 101 12.84 1.86 -5.21
C GLU A 101 14.25 2.46 -5.33
N SER A 102 14.44 3.73 -4.91
CA SER A 102 15.73 4.39 -4.90
C SER A 102 15.90 5.33 -3.70
N LEU A 103 16.69 4.89 -2.73
CA LEU A 103 17.02 5.68 -1.53
C LEU A 103 18.26 6.58 -1.71
N ALA A 104 18.74 6.72 -2.95
CA ALA A 104 19.97 7.46 -3.26
C ALA A 104 19.84 8.98 -3.02
N ALA A 105 18.62 9.51 -3.06
CA ALA A 105 18.33 10.91 -2.83
C ALA A 105 17.08 11.08 -1.94
N PRO A 106 16.92 12.21 -1.22
CA PRO A 106 15.75 12.45 -0.38
C PRO A 106 14.45 12.76 -1.14
N ALA A 107 14.53 13.01 -2.45
CA ALA A 107 13.39 13.37 -3.29
C ALA A 107 12.72 12.12 -3.87
N HIS A 108 11.43 12.23 -4.18
CA HIS A 108 10.72 11.21 -4.95
C HIS A 108 11.36 11.02 -6.32
N THR A 109 11.23 9.83 -6.89
CA THR A 109 11.69 9.56 -8.24
C THR A 109 10.59 9.84 -9.26
N ARG A 110 10.94 9.72 -10.54
CA ARG A 110 9.99 9.70 -11.66
C ARG A 110 9.94 8.32 -12.31
N ASP A 111 10.34 7.29 -11.57
CA ASP A 111 10.32 5.93 -12.08
C ASP A 111 8.87 5.48 -12.27
N PRO A 112 8.57 4.65 -13.29
CA PRO A 112 7.24 4.13 -13.50
C PRO A 112 6.73 3.38 -12.27
N VAL A 113 5.46 3.58 -11.95
CA VAL A 113 4.76 2.90 -10.85
C VAL A 113 4.13 1.60 -11.33
N PRO A 114 3.95 0.60 -10.44
CA PRO A 114 3.28 -0.63 -10.83
C PRO A 114 1.80 -0.39 -11.18
N LEU A 115 1.28 -1.20 -12.08
CA LEU A 115 -0.15 -1.38 -12.32
C LEU A 115 -0.45 -2.87 -12.29
N LEU A 116 -0.94 -3.36 -11.16
CA LEU A 116 -1.29 -4.78 -10.98
C LEU A 116 -2.81 -4.90 -10.87
N VAL A 117 -3.41 -5.70 -11.75
CA VAL A 117 -4.86 -5.89 -11.76
C VAL A 117 -5.19 -7.38 -11.76
N VAL A 118 -6.06 -7.80 -10.84
CA VAL A 118 -6.47 -9.19 -10.69
C VAL A 118 -7.98 -9.27 -10.55
N GLY A 119 -8.63 -9.91 -11.52
CA GLY A 119 -10.08 -10.08 -11.54
C GLY A 119 -10.68 -9.84 -12.93
N PRO A 120 -12.01 -9.96 -13.07
CA PRO A 120 -12.69 -9.86 -14.37
C PRO A 120 -12.57 -8.48 -15.04
N GLY A 121 -12.35 -7.41 -14.28
CA GLY A 121 -12.17 -6.05 -14.80
C GLY A 121 -10.77 -5.75 -15.33
N ALA A 122 -9.80 -6.67 -15.18
CA ALA A 122 -8.41 -6.46 -15.62
C ALA A 122 -8.25 -6.01 -17.09
N PRO A 123 -9.04 -6.49 -18.07
CA PRO A 123 -8.91 -6.04 -19.46
C PRO A 123 -9.13 -4.53 -19.67
N ALA A 124 -9.90 -3.85 -18.81
CA ALA A 124 -10.13 -2.41 -18.92
C ALA A 124 -8.85 -1.56 -18.67
N PHE A 125 -7.82 -2.17 -18.08
CA PHE A 125 -6.56 -1.52 -17.73
C PHE A 125 -5.42 -1.81 -18.71
N ALA A 126 -5.68 -2.58 -19.78
CA ALA A 126 -4.63 -3.06 -20.69
C ALA A 126 -3.85 -1.94 -21.40
N ASP A 127 -4.53 -0.82 -21.69
CA ASP A 127 -3.96 0.32 -22.41
C ASP A 127 -3.62 1.51 -21.49
N VAL A 128 -3.59 1.30 -20.17
CA VAL A 128 -3.24 2.37 -19.21
C VAL A 128 -1.72 2.53 -19.18
N GLU A 129 -1.23 3.68 -19.66
CA GLU A 129 0.19 4.00 -19.70
C GLU A 129 0.65 4.90 -18.55
N ASP A 130 -0.27 5.66 -17.96
CA ASP A 130 0.01 6.58 -16.86
C ASP A 130 -1.14 6.67 -15.84
N ILE A 131 -0.89 7.37 -14.74
CA ILE A 131 -1.84 7.49 -13.64
C ILE A 131 -3.15 8.20 -14.02
N ALA A 132 -3.13 9.07 -15.04
CA ALA A 132 -4.33 9.77 -15.48
C ALA A 132 -5.34 8.81 -16.14
N GLY A 133 -4.85 7.71 -16.73
CA GLY A 133 -5.68 6.66 -17.32
C GLY A 133 -6.42 5.79 -16.28
N VAL A 134 -5.91 5.72 -15.04
CA VAL A 134 -6.42 4.78 -14.02
C VAL A 134 -7.89 5.03 -13.67
N ALA A 135 -8.30 6.29 -13.48
CA ALA A 135 -9.67 6.62 -13.12
C ALA A 135 -10.67 6.23 -14.23
N GLY A 136 -10.32 6.46 -15.49
CA GLY A 136 -11.14 6.06 -16.64
C GLY A 136 -11.27 4.54 -16.74
N ALA A 137 -10.18 3.81 -16.52
CA ALA A 137 -10.19 2.35 -16.52
C ALA A 137 -11.03 1.75 -15.37
N ILE A 138 -11.00 2.35 -14.18
CA ILE A 138 -11.89 1.98 -13.07
C ILE A 138 -13.35 2.11 -13.50
N LEU A 139 -13.75 3.26 -14.06
CA LEU A 139 -15.13 3.48 -14.50
C LEU A 139 -15.58 2.53 -15.61
N ALA A 140 -14.66 2.06 -16.46
CA ALA A 140 -14.95 1.07 -17.49
C ALA A 140 -15.05 -0.37 -16.96
N ALA A 141 -14.54 -0.63 -15.75
CA ALA A 141 -14.51 -1.95 -15.11
C ALA A 141 -15.66 -2.18 -14.11
N LEU A 142 -16.38 -1.13 -13.72
CA LEU A 142 -17.59 -1.17 -12.88
C LEU A 142 -18.83 -1.45 -13.75
#